data_AF-A0A376DQN6-F1
#
_entry.id   AF-A0A376DQN6-F1
#
_cell.length_a   1.000
_cell.length_b   1.000
_cell.length_c   1.000
_cell.angle_alpha   90.00
_cell.angle_beta   90.00
_cell.angle_gamma   90.00
#
_symmetry.space_group_name_H-M   'P 1'
#
loop_
_entity.id
_entity.type
_entity.pdbx_description
1 polymer ?
#
loop_
_entity_poly.entity_id
_entity_poly.type
_entity_poly.pdbx_seq_one_letter_code
_entity_poly.pdbx_strand_id
1 'polypeptide(L)' 'MKIQKEIDFILAVDALKNVQRRNYNADDSRRENTAEHSWQIIILAQILYPYAKKPGGY' A
#
# COMPACT_ATOMS: atom_id res chain seq x y z
N MET A 1 12.32 23.73 -6.59
CA MET A 1 13.01 23.52 -5.29
C MET A 1 12.79 22.07 -4.85
N LYS A 2 13.69 21.45 -4.07
CA LYS A 2 13.57 20.03 -3.65
C LYS A 2 12.23 19.74 -2.95
N ILE A 3 11.82 20.63 -2.04
CA ILE A 3 10.57 20.50 -1.28
C ILE A 3 9.30 20.49 -2.15
N GLN A 4 9.28 21.25 -3.25
CA GLN A 4 8.12 21.27 -4.14
C GLN A 4 7.89 19.89 -4.76
N LYS A 5 8.96 19.22 -5.20
CA LYS A 5 8.87 17.87 -5.77
C LYS A 5 8.40 16.84 -4.75
N GLU A 6 8.81 16.99 -3.48
CA GLU A 6 8.38 16.11 -2.39
C GLU A 6 6.88 16.31 -2.09
N ILE A 7 6.40 17.55 -2.08
CA ILE A 7 4.97 17.88 -1.94
C ILE A 7 4.17 17.30 -3.11
N ASP A 8 4.63 17.52 -4.35
CA ASP A 8 3.96 17.01 -5.55
C ASP A 8 3.86 15.48 -5.53
N PHE A 9 4.91 14.80 -5.04
CA PHE A 9 4.89 13.36 -4.86
C PHE A 9 3.88 12.90 -3.80
N ILE A 10 3.79 13.59 -2.66
CA ILE A 10 2.80 13.29 -1.62
C ILE A 10 1.37 13.44 -2.17
N LEU A 11 1.11 14.50 -2.95
CA LEU A 11 -0.19 14.70 -3.59
C LEU A 11 -0.52 13.61 -4.62
N ALA A 12 0.48 13.15 -5.38
CA ALA A 12 0.29 12.03 -6.30
C ALA A 12 -0.03 10.72 -5.57
N VAL A 13 0.58 10.47 -4.40
CA VAL A 13 0.25 9.31 -3.55
C VAL A 13 -1.15 9.45 -2.95
N ASP A 14 -1.55 10.66 -2.51
CA ASP A 14 -2.89 10.90 -1.95
C ASP A 14 -4.01 10.58 -2.96
N ALA A 15 -3.78 10.84 -4.24
CA ALA A 15 -4.72 10.52 -5.30
C ALA A 15 -5.12 9.03 -5.36
N LEU A 16 -4.30 8.11 -4.82
CA LEU A 16 -4.62 6.67 -4.72
C LEU A 16 -5.85 6.38 -3.85
N LYS A 17 -6.22 7.30 -2.94
CA LYS A 17 -7.46 7.19 -2.15
C LYS A 17 -8.72 7.19 -3.03
N ASN A 18 -8.63 7.76 -4.23
CA ASN A 18 -9.74 7.82 -5.19
C ASN A 18 -9.78 6.62 -6.15
N VAL A 19 -8.75 5.78 -6.17
CA VAL A 19 -8.68 4.61 -7.06
C VAL A 19 -9.30 3.39 -6.37
N GLN A 20 -10.56 3.13 -6.67
CA GLN A 20 -11.29 1.96 -6.18
C GLN A 20 -10.78 0.67 -6.82
N ARG A 21 -10.58 -0.37 -6.02
CA ARG A 21 -10.18 -1.71 -6.47
C ARG A 21 -11.40 -2.59 -6.68
N ARG A 22 -11.20 -3.73 -7.34
CA ARG A 22 -12.26 -4.75 -7.52
C ARG A 22 -12.57 -5.49 -6.22
N ASN A 23 -11.58 -5.65 -5.36
CA ASN A 23 -11.72 -6.34 -4.08
C ASN A 23 -12.63 -5.57 -3.13
N TYR A 24 -13.36 -6.32 -2.32
CA TYR A 24 -14.09 -5.79 -1.19
C TYR A 24 -13.22 -5.82 0.07
N ASN A 25 -13.58 -5.01 1.05
CA ASN A 25 -13.05 -5.12 2.40
C ASN A 25 -13.49 -6.42 3.06
N ALA A 26 -12.86 -6.75 4.20
CA ALA A 26 -13.02 -8.05 4.84
C ALA A 26 -14.46 -8.36 5.32
N ASP A 27 -15.28 -7.33 5.55
CA ASP A 27 -16.68 -7.46 5.92
C ASP A 27 -17.65 -7.31 4.73
N ASP A 28 -17.12 -7.27 3.51
CA ASP A 28 -17.85 -7.14 2.23
C ASP A 28 -18.76 -5.90 2.11
N SER A 29 -18.59 -4.90 2.99
CA SER A 29 -19.46 -3.72 3.02
C SER A 29 -19.19 -2.73 1.88
N ARG A 30 -17.96 -2.70 1.35
CA ARG A 30 -17.59 -1.83 0.21
C ARG A 30 -16.33 -2.30 -0.51
N ARG A 31 -16.09 -1.72 -1.68
CA ARG A 31 -14.78 -1.83 -2.36
C ARG A 31 -13.70 -1.08 -1.58
N GLU A 32 -12.51 -1.69 -1.52
CA GLU A 32 -11.32 -1.03 -0.98
C GLU A 32 -10.73 -0.03 -1.99
N ASN A 33 -10.07 1.03 -1.52
CA ASN A 33 -9.26 1.87 -2.39
C ASN A 33 -7.79 1.43 -2.41
N THR A 34 -7.02 1.96 -3.36
CA THR A 34 -5.62 1.55 -3.56
C THR A 34 -4.71 1.97 -2.40
N ALA A 35 -4.97 3.12 -1.76
CA ALA A 35 -4.18 3.56 -0.61
C ALA A 35 -4.37 2.62 0.60
N GLU A 36 -5.61 2.19 0.89
CA GLU A 36 -5.93 1.22 1.95
C GLU A 36 -5.21 -0.12 1.71
N HIS A 37 -5.29 -0.62 0.48
CA HIS A 37 -4.66 -1.86 0.10
C HIS A 37 -3.13 -1.80 0.26
N SER A 38 -2.50 -0.73 -0.24
CA SER A 38 -1.05 -0.53 -0.09
C SER A 38 -0.63 -0.46 1.37
N TRP A 39 -1.39 0.21 2.22
CA TRP A 39 -1.14 0.25 3.66
C TRP A 39 -1.22 -1.14 4.30
N GLN A 40 -2.24 -1.93 3.96
CA GLN A 40 -2.37 -3.30 4.46
C GLN A 40 -1.20 -4.19 4.01
N ILE A 41 -0.74 -4.05 2.77
CA ILE A 41 0.42 -4.79 2.25
C ILE A 41 1.70 -4.43 3.00
N ILE A 42 1.91 -3.16 3.37
CA ILE A 42 3.09 -2.76 4.17
C ILE A 42 3.06 -3.43 5.54
N ILE A 43 1.91 -3.42 6.22
CA ILE A 43 1.75 -4.09 7.52
C ILE A 43 1.96 -5.60 7.37
N LEU A 44 1.35 -6.21 6.35
CA LEU A 44 1.52 -7.63 6.05
C LEU A 44 2.99 -7.97 5.82
N ALA A 45 3.72 -7.17 5.05
CA ALA A 45 5.14 -7.37 4.80
C ALA A 45 5.98 -7.27 6.07
N GLN A 46 5.68 -6.31 6.96
CA GLN A 46 6.37 -6.18 8.25
C GLN A 46 6.11 -7.39 9.16
N ILE A 47 4.86 -7.87 9.23
CA ILE A 47 4.48 -9.05 10.02
C ILE A 47 5.12 -10.32 9.45
N LEU A 48 5.13 -10.46 8.13
CA LEU A 48 5.63 -11.66 7.46
C LEU A 48 7.14 -11.66 7.25
N TYR A 49 7.85 -10.57 7.57
CA TYR A 49 9.30 -10.46 7.42
C TYR A 49 10.09 -11.64 8.03
N PRO A 50 9.77 -12.16 9.25
CA PRO A 50 10.47 -13.31 9.82
C PRO A 50 10.33 -14.61 9.00
N TYR A 51 9.30 -14.71 8.16
CA TYR A 51 9.03 -15.89 7.32
C TYR A 51 9.59 -15.74 5.90
N ALA A 52 10.12 -14.58 5.54
CA ALA A 52 10.70 -14.35 4.23
C ALA A 52 11.94 -15.24 4.04
N LYS A 53 11.99 -15.98 2.93
CA LYS A 53 13.16 -16.80 2.59
C LYS A 53 14.39 -15.88 2.50
N LYS A 54 15.49 -16.26 3.16
CA LYS A 54 16.76 -15.55 3.05
C LYS A 54 17.18 -15.53 1.57
N PRO A 55 17.42 -14.36 0.96
CA PRO A 55 17.96 -14.31 -0.40
C PRO A 55 19.31 -15.05 -0.41
N GLY A 56 19.40 -16.15 -1.18
CA GLY A 56 20.61 -16.98 -1.31
C GLY A 56 20.66 -18.29 -0.51
N GLY A 57 19.57 -18.72 0.14
CA GLY A 57 19.50 -20.06 0.74
C GLY A 57 19.27 -21.15 -0.31
N TYR A 58 20.33 -21.89 -0.66
CA TYR A 58 20.23 -23.30 -1.03
C TYR A 58 19.77 -24.10 0.19
#